data_AF-A0A895XRS9-F1
#
_entry.id   AF-A0A895XRS9-F1
#
_cell.length_a   1.000
_cell.length_b   1.000
_cell.length_c   1.000
_cell.angle_alpha   90.00
_cell.angle_beta   90.00
_cell.angle_gamma   90.00
#
_symmetry.space_group_name_H-M   'P 1'
#
loop_
_entity.id
_entity.type
_entity.pdbx_description
1 polymer ?
#
loop_
_entity_poly.entity_id
_entity_poly.type
_entity_poly.pdbx_seq_one_letter_code
_entity_poly.pdbx_strand_id
1 'polypeptide(L)' 'MRTGADETTIRVTKKNRDALASIAQTELGGASLDEALRSVIFEHQTRAAFARMNASQLADYQAEAQQLADIDPQVTE' A
#
# COMPACT_ATOMS: atom_id res chain seq x y z
N MET A 1 5.54 -29.04 7.68
CA MET A 1 4.73 -28.65 6.52
C MET A 1 5.05 -27.19 6.22
N ARG A 2 5.94 -26.91 5.26
CA ARG A 2 6.20 -25.53 4.82
C ARG A 2 5.13 -25.19 3.81
N THR A 3 4.20 -24.31 4.14
CA THR A 3 3.36 -23.63 3.14
C THR A 3 4.27 -22.75 2.30
N GLY A 4 4.82 -23.29 1.21
CA GLY A 4 5.36 -22.45 0.15
C GLY A 4 4.19 -21.68 -0.45
N ALA A 5 4.30 -20.36 -0.56
CA ALA A 5 3.31 -19.57 -1.26
C ALA A 5 3.17 -20.11 -2.68
N ASP A 6 1.93 -20.24 -3.18
CA ASP A 6 1.65 -20.66 -4.55
C ASP A 6 2.13 -19.54 -5.48
N GLU A 7 3.36 -19.66 -5.99
CA GLU A 7 3.98 -18.63 -6.83
C GLU A 7 3.40 -18.68 -8.24
N THR A 8 2.99 -17.52 -8.76
CA THR A 8 2.46 -17.38 -10.12
C THR A 8 3.26 -16.33 -10.89
N THR A 9 3.21 -16.38 -12.22
CA THR A 9 3.99 -15.48 -13.09
C THR A 9 3.10 -14.56 -13.90
N ILE A 10 3.40 -13.25 -13.88
CA ILE A 10 2.73 -12.23 -14.68
C ILE A 10 3.73 -11.66 -15.69
N ARG A 11 3.33 -11.55 -16.96
CA ARG A 11 4.14 -10.90 -17.99
C ARG A 11 4.03 -9.39 -17.87
N VAL A 12 5.17 -8.72 -17.76
CA VAL A 12 5.26 -7.26 -17.73
C VAL A 12 6.37 -6.79 -18.65
N THR A 13 6.29 -5.53 -19.08
CA THR A 13 7.42 -4.93 -19.82
C THR A 13 8.61 -4.76 -18.90
N LYS A 14 9.82 -4.77 -19.48
CA LYS A 14 11.06 -4.50 -18.75
C LYS A 14 10.98 -3.18 -17.98
N LYS A 15 10.45 -2.13 -18.62
CA LYS A 15 10.24 -0.81 -18.03
C LYS A 15 9.38 -0.86 -16.76
N ASN A 16 8.25 -1.60 -16.80
CA ASN A 16 7.35 -1.67 -15.65
C ASN A 16 7.98 -2.47 -14.49
N ARG A 17 8.66 -3.57 -14.80
CA ARG A 17 9.42 -4.33 -13.80
C ARG A 17 10.49 -3.47 -13.14
N ASP A 18 11.26 -2.72 -13.93
CA ASP A 18 12.35 -1.88 -13.43
C ASP A 18 11.80 -0.71 -12.58
N ALA A 19 10.65 -0.14 -12.97
CA ALA A 19 9.95 0.85 -12.15
C ALA A 19 9.48 0.27 -10.81
N LEU A 20 8.89 -0.94 -10.81
CA LEU A 20 8.47 -1.61 -9.58
C LEU A 20 9.66 -1.95 -8.68
N ALA A 21 10.78 -2.39 -9.27
CA ALA A 21 12.02 -2.62 -8.53
C ALA A 21 12.58 -1.34 -7.90
N SER A 22 12.48 -0.21 -8.61
CA SER A 22 12.87 1.09 -8.06
C SER A 22 12.03 1.45 -6.84
N ILE A 23 10.69 1.36 -6.93
CA ILE A 23 9.78 1.64 -5.81
C ILE A 23 10.13 0.77 -4.61
N ALA A 24 10.34 -0.53 -4.84
CA ALA A 24 10.71 -1.47 -3.80
C ALA A 24 11.98 -1.04 -3.05
N GLN A 25 12.98 -0.56 -3.79
CA GLN A 25 14.27 -0.16 -3.24
C GLN A 25 14.27 1.23 -2.58
N THR A 26 13.58 2.20 -3.17
CA THR A 26 13.67 3.62 -2.77
C THR A 26 12.57 4.06 -1.81
N GLU A 27 11.37 3.50 -1.95
CA GLU A 27 10.17 3.95 -1.22
C GLU A 27 9.78 2.95 -0.13
N LEU A 28 10.07 1.65 -0.34
CA LEU A 28 9.66 0.57 0.57
C LEU A 28 10.84 -0.05 1.34
N GLY A 29 11.97 0.67 1.46
CA GLY A 29 13.07 0.27 2.34
C GLY A 29 13.83 -0.99 1.90
N GLY A 30 13.85 -1.31 0.60
CA GLY A 30 14.51 -2.52 0.09
C GLY A 30 13.60 -3.76 0.07
N ALA A 31 12.29 -3.55 -0.05
CA ALA A 31 11.32 -4.63 -0.17
C ALA A 31 11.56 -5.51 -1.42
N SER A 32 11.01 -6.72 -1.40
CA SER A 32 10.95 -7.59 -2.57
C SER A 32 9.95 -7.07 -3.63
N LEU A 33 10.04 -7.60 -4.85
CA LEU A 33 9.08 -7.28 -5.91
C LEU A 33 7.65 -7.73 -5.58
N ASP A 34 7.49 -8.83 -4.83
CA ASP A 34 6.15 -9.30 -4.42
C ASP A 34 5.54 -8.35 -3.39
N GLU A 35 6.34 -7.88 -2.42
CA GLU A 35 5.90 -6.88 -1.44
C GLU A 35 5.57 -5.54 -2.10
N ALA A 36 6.38 -5.09 -3.06
CA ALA A 36 6.08 -3.91 -3.84
C ALA A 36 4.78 -4.07 -4.66
N LEU A 37 4.56 -5.25 -5.26
CA LEU A 37 3.31 -5.54 -5.96
C LEU A 37 2.10 -5.52 -5.01
N ARG A 38 2.22 -6.08 -3.81
CA ARG A 38 1.17 -6.02 -2.78
C ARG A 38 0.85 -4.58 -2.38
N SER A 39 1.87 -3.72 -2.22
CA SER A 39 1.67 -2.29 -1.94
C SER A 39 0.86 -1.61 -3.05
N VAL A 40 1.23 -1.84 -4.32
CA VAL A 40 0.51 -1.27 -5.47
C VAL A 40 -0.94 -1.75 -5.54
N ILE A 41 -1.19 -3.03 -5.25
CA ILE A 41 -2.56 -3.58 -5.19
C ILE A 41 -3.35 -2.90 -4.08
N PHE A 42 -2.77 -2.78 -2.89
CA PHE A 42 -3.40 -2.12 -1.74
C PHE A 42 -3.74 -0.65 -2.05
N GLU A 43 -2.81 0.09 -2.63
CA GLU A 43 -3.06 1.48 -3.05
C GLU A 43 -4.20 1.58 -4.07
N HIS A 44 -4.23 0.69 -5.07
CA HIS A 44 -5.31 0.68 -6.05
C HIS A 44 -6.66 0.43 -5.39
N GLN A 45 -6.75 -0.57 -4.52
CA GLN A 45 -7.96 -0.89 -3.76
C GLN A 45 -8.41 0.26 -2.86
N THR A 46 -7.45 0.94 -2.24
CA THR A 46 -7.68 2.10 -1.37
C THR A 46 -8.25 3.28 -2.17
N ARG A 47 -7.64 3.63 -3.31
CA ARG A 47 -8.16 4.66 -4.22
C ARG A 47 -9.57 4.32 -4.70
N ALA A 48 -9.82 3.05 -5.03
CA ALA A 48 -11.14 2.59 -5.44
C ALA A 48 -12.16 2.66 -4.29
N ALA A 49 -11.75 2.42 -3.04
CA ALA A 49 -12.61 2.58 -1.87
C ALA A 49 -12.99 4.03 -1.65
N PHE A 50 -12.02 4.95 -1.69
CA PHE A 50 -12.29 6.39 -1.59
C PHE A 50 -13.18 6.91 -2.71
N ALA A 51 -12.99 6.44 -3.94
CA ALA A 51 -13.82 6.85 -5.08
C ALA A 51 -15.31 6.46 -4.93
N ARG A 52 -15.63 5.46 -4.08
CA ARG A 52 -17.01 5.06 -3.78
C ARG A 52 -17.64 5.85 -2.63
N MET A 53 -16.84 6.57 -1.84
CA MET A 53 -17.35 7.36 -0.73
C MET A 53 -18.08 8.61 -1.25
N ASN A 54 -19.16 8.99 -0.57
CA ASN A 54 -19.79 10.29 -0.79
C ASN A 54 -19.05 11.39 0.00
N ALA A 55 -19.39 12.66 -0.25
CA ALA A 55 -18.69 13.79 0.34
C ALA A 55 -18.76 13.83 1.88
N SER A 56 -19.88 13.41 2.49
CA SER A 56 -19.99 13.38 3.96
C SER A 56 -19.14 12.26 4.56
N GLN A 57 -19.15 11.07 3.96
CA GLN A 57 -18.30 9.95 4.39
C GLN A 57 -16.81 10.27 4.29
N LEU A 58 -16.41 10.97 3.23
CA LEU A 58 -15.03 11.41 3.07
C LEU A 58 -14.64 12.46 4.12
N ALA A 59 -15.55 13.41 4.42
CA ALA A 59 -15.33 14.43 5.44
C ALA A 59 -15.20 13.81 6.85
N ASP A 60 -16.06 12.85 7.18
CA ASP A 60 -16.01 12.13 8.46
C ASP A 60 -14.69 11.38 8.61
N TYR A 61 -14.25 10.67 7.56
CA TYR A 61 -12.96 9.97 7.55
C TYR A 61 -11.77 10.95 7.73
N GLN A 62 -11.79 12.10 7.05
CA GLN A 62 -10.73 13.11 7.17
C GLN A 62 -10.70 13.73 8.58
N ALA A 63 -11.87 13.95 9.19
CA ALA A 63 -11.96 14.48 10.54
C ALA A 63 -11.40 13.48 11.57
N GLU A 64 -11.74 12.20 11.46
CA GLU A 64 -11.17 11.14 12.31
C GLU A 64 -9.66 11.01 12.12
N ALA A 65 -9.18 11.02 10.88
CA ALA A 65 -7.75 10.95 10.58
C ALA A 65 -6.97 12.13 11.18
N GLN A 66 -7.54 13.35 11.14
CA GLN A 66 -6.94 14.52 11.77
C GLN A 66 -6.85 14.35 13.29
N GLN A 67 -7.93 13.88 13.93
CA GLN A 67 -7.94 13.64 15.38
C GLN A 67 -6.87 12.63 15.80
N LEU A 68 -6.65 11.58 14.99
CA LEU A 68 -5.60 10.59 15.25
C LEU A 68 -4.19 11.15 15.04
N ALA A 69 -3.99 12.00 14.03
CA ALA A 69 -2.70 12.63 13.78
C ALA A 69 -2.28 13.60 14.91
N ASP A 70 -3.26 14.21 15.58
CA ASP A 70 -3.03 15.10 16.72
C ASP A 70 -2.71 14.34 18.03
N ILE A 71 -2.92 13.02 18.05
CA ILE A 71 -2.50 12.16 19.16
C ILE A 71 -1.06 11.72 18.87
N ASP A 72 -0.11 12.16 19.70
CA ASP A 72 1.27 11.64 19.73
C ASP A 72 1.33 10.47 20.73
N PRO A 73 1.14 9.20 20.31
CA PRO A 73 1.29 8.08 21.22
C PRO A 73 2.76 7.98 21.64
N GLN A 74 3.03 8.26 22.90
CA GLN A 74 4.29 7.90 23.56
C GLN A 74 4.41 6.38 23.60
N VAL A 75 4.91 5.78 22.52
CA VAL A 75 5.18 4.34 22.45
C VAL A 75 6.41 4.08 23.33
N THR A 76 6.17 3.49 24.50
CA THR A 76 7.24 2.99 25.36
C THR A 76 7.49 1.53 24.97
N GLU A 77 8.72 1.20 24.57
CA GLU A 77 9.17 -0.16 24.22
C GLU A 77 9.19 -1.11 25.42
#